data_AF-A0A1G2FS56-F1
#
_entry.id   AF-A0A1G2FS56-F1
#
_cell.length_a   1.000
_cell.length_b   1.000
_cell.length_c   1.000
_cell.angle_alpha   90.00
_cell.angle_beta   90.00
_cell.angle_gamma   90.00
#
_symmetry.space_group_name_H-M   'P 1'
#
loop_
_entity.id
_entity.type
_entity.pdbx_description
1 polymer ?
#
loop_
_entity_poly.entity_id
_entity_poly.type
_entity_poly.pdbx_seq_one_letter_code
_entity_poly.pdbx_strand_id
1 'polypeptide(L)'
;MKLDRLKIFFEEYIEGTPEKAAVSDQKMLLCRLTMAVAHGIEIQDSIRGVYITSRCLKHIFDKRPAEEFLFIINHLHEIVRYPDRIYLNKEAKRGYFCFIKRINDVGYLCSLEIIKIPPAVCGEVVAGISEFGEEKEREEIQVATVFRLRDENYIKNYTLLWDWGNGNPHRSALDTP
;
A
#
# COMPACT_ATOMS: atom_id res chain seq x y z
N MET A 1 -13.30 13.09 -9.04
CA MET A 1 -12.04 13.68 -9.56
C MET A 1 -10.81 13.32 -8.69
N LYS A 2 -10.49 12.02 -8.52
CA LYS A 2 -9.37 11.56 -7.66
C LYS A 2 -8.57 10.35 -8.20
N LEU A 3 -8.92 9.79 -9.37
CA LEU A 3 -8.30 8.55 -9.87
C LEU A 3 -6.94 8.75 -10.58
N ASP A 4 -6.55 9.97 -10.93
CA ASP A 4 -5.42 10.16 -11.86
C ASP A 4 -4.05 10.38 -11.20
N ARG A 5 -3.97 10.55 -9.87
CA ARG A 5 -2.69 10.85 -9.21
C ARG A 5 -1.65 9.74 -9.36
N LEU A 6 -2.07 8.48 -9.25
CA LEU A 6 -1.15 7.35 -9.40
C LEU A 6 -0.68 7.18 -10.85
N LYS A 7 -1.54 7.51 -11.83
CA LYS A 7 -1.15 7.51 -13.24
C LYS A 7 -0.15 8.60 -13.56
N ILE A 8 -0.40 9.82 -13.10
CA ILE A 8 0.56 10.94 -13.24
C ILE A 8 1.91 10.55 -12.62
N PHE A 9 1.89 9.94 -11.44
CA PHE A 9 3.11 9.45 -10.79
C PHE A 9 3.83 8.34 -11.58
N PHE A 10 3.08 7.47 -12.27
CA PHE A 10 3.66 6.49 -13.19
C PHE A 10 4.29 7.17 -14.42
N GLU A 11 3.55 8.07 -15.07
CA GLU A 11 3.98 8.81 -16.26
C GLU A 11 5.25 9.64 -15.98
N GLU A 12 5.32 10.32 -14.82
CA GLU A 12 6.47 11.17 -14.47
C GLU A 12 7.76 10.41 -14.15
N TYR A 13 7.66 9.25 -13.48
CA TYR A 13 8.83 8.61 -12.88
C TYR A 13 9.19 7.23 -13.46
N ILE A 14 8.24 6.56 -14.11
CA ILE A 14 8.35 5.15 -14.50
C ILE A 14 8.18 4.95 -16.00
N GLU A 15 7.23 5.64 -16.62
CA GLU A 15 6.96 5.48 -18.05
C GLU A 15 8.20 5.85 -18.88
N GLY A 16 8.47 5.06 -19.93
CA GLY A 16 9.66 5.23 -20.77
C GLY A 16 10.97 4.73 -20.16
N THR A 17 11.00 4.29 -18.90
CA THR A 17 12.20 3.71 -18.30
C THR A 17 12.43 2.26 -18.77
N PRO A 18 13.68 1.83 -19.06
CA PRO A 18 13.96 0.44 -19.42
C PRO A 18 13.58 -0.56 -18.33
N GLU A 19 13.31 -1.82 -18.70
CA GLU A 19 13.05 -2.89 -17.73
C GLU A 19 14.21 -3.01 -16.73
N LYS A 20 13.90 -3.08 -15.42
CA LYS A 20 14.88 -3.16 -14.31
C LYS A 20 15.83 -1.96 -14.19
N ALA A 21 15.60 -0.86 -14.92
CA ALA A 21 16.35 0.37 -14.71
C ALA A 21 16.13 0.93 -13.30
N ALA A 22 17.17 1.54 -12.74
CA ALA A 22 17.04 2.31 -11.51
C ALA A 22 16.16 3.55 -11.78
N VAL A 23 15.28 3.86 -10.84
CA VAL A 23 14.41 5.05 -10.86
C VAL A 23 14.71 5.92 -9.64
N SER A 24 14.41 7.21 -9.72
CA SER A 24 14.57 8.14 -8.59
C SER A 24 13.68 7.70 -7.43
N ASP A 25 14.16 7.80 -6.19
CA ASP A 25 13.40 7.34 -5.02
C ASP A 25 12.35 8.37 -4.59
N GLN A 26 11.24 8.39 -5.33
CA GLN A 26 10.08 9.23 -5.04
C GLN A 26 8.98 8.44 -4.33
N LYS A 27 8.15 9.15 -3.55
CA LYS A 27 7.05 8.58 -2.76
C LYS A 27 5.79 9.43 -2.88
N MET A 28 4.64 8.78 -3.00
CA MET A 28 3.31 9.40 -3.05
C MET A 28 2.38 8.79 -1.99
N LEU A 29 1.55 9.62 -1.35
CA LEU A 29 0.40 9.14 -0.58
C LEU A 29 -0.65 8.55 -1.52
N LEU A 30 -0.85 7.24 -1.46
CA LEU A 30 -1.85 6.52 -2.26
C LEU A 30 -3.27 6.77 -1.72
N CYS A 31 -3.47 6.46 -0.44
CA CYS A 31 -4.75 6.66 0.24
C CYS A 31 -4.57 6.62 1.77
N ARG A 32 -5.64 6.93 2.51
CA ARG A 32 -5.71 6.66 3.96
C ARG A 32 -6.62 5.45 4.20
N LEU A 33 -6.19 4.54 5.08
CA LEU A 33 -7.04 3.43 5.53
C LEU A 33 -8.32 3.97 6.19
N THR A 34 -9.44 3.27 6.01
CA THR A 34 -10.67 3.58 6.76
C THR A 34 -10.47 3.26 8.24
N MET A 35 -11.31 3.85 9.11
CA MET A 35 -11.29 3.51 10.55
C MET A 35 -11.49 2.02 10.78
N ALA A 36 -12.46 1.42 10.06
CA ALA A 36 -12.79 0.00 10.18
C ALA A 36 -11.61 -0.90 9.81
N VAL A 37 -10.92 -0.58 8.71
CA VAL A 37 -9.73 -1.31 8.29
C VAL A 37 -8.60 -1.12 9.30
N ALA A 38 -8.30 0.12 9.70
CA ALA A 38 -7.21 0.41 10.63
C ALA A 38 -7.41 -0.29 11.98
N HIS A 39 -8.61 -0.22 12.56
CA HIS A 39 -8.95 -0.94 13.79
C HIS A 39 -8.90 -2.46 13.61
N GLY A 40 -9.34 -2.96 12.46
CA GLY A 40 -9.33 -4.40 12.13
C GLY A 40 -7.93 -5.03 12.09
N ILE A 41 -6.89 -4.21 11.93
CA ILE A 41 -5.48 -4.66 11.97
C ILE A 41 -4.66 -3.94 13.05
N GLU A 42 -5.34 -3.36 14.05
CA GLU A 42 -4.73 -2.73 15.23
C GLU A 42 -3.71 -1.63 14.90
N ILE A 43 -3.93 -0.88 13.81
CA ILE A 43 -3.09 0.24 13.40
C ILE A 43 -3.55 1.53 14.08
N GLN A 44 -2.59 2.28 14.63
CA GLN A 44 -2.84 3.58 15.23
C GLN A 44 -3.32 4.62 14.21
N ASP A 45 -4.20 5.51 14.66
CA ASP A 45 -4.80 6.54 13.81
C ASP A 45 -3.77 7.48 13.17
N SER A 46 -2.63 7.68 13.84
CA SER A 46 -1.53 8.54 13.42
C SER A 46 -0.83 8.07 12.13
N ILE A 47 -0.88 6.78 11.80
CA ILE A 47 -0.09 6.19 10.70
C ILE A 47 -0.94 5.57 9.59
N ARG A 48 -2.22 5.92 9.52
CA ARG A 48 -3.18 5.38 8.52
C ARG A 48 -2.91 5.75 7.06
N GLY A 49 -1.93 6.61 6.80
CA GLY A 49 -1.51 6.95 5.45
C GLY A 49 -0.76 5.79 4.80
N VAL A 50 -1.28 5.29 3.67
CA VAL A 50 -0.60 4.29 2.87
C VAL A 50 0.08 4.97 1.69
N TYR A 51 1.37 4.72 1.55
CA TYR A 51 2.20 5.31 0.52
C TYR A 51 2.62 4.28 -0.52
N ILE A 52 2.93 4.74 -1.72
CA ILE A 52 3.59 3.93 -2.75
C ILE A 52 4.84 4.66 -3.21
N THR A 53 5.92 3.90 -3.36
CA THR A 53 7.19 4.39 -3.89
C THR A 53 7.28 4.13 -5.37
N SER A 54 7.99 5.01 -6.07
CA SER A 54 8.45 4.83 -7.45
C SER A 54 9.11 3.46 -7.66
N ARG A 55 9.97 3.02 -6.74
CA ARG A 55 10.62 1.70 -6.78
C ARG A 55 9.63 0.55 -6.72
N CYS A 56 8.61 0.65 -5.85
CA CYS A 56 7.54 -0.35 -5.81
C CYS A 56 6.71 -0.32 -7.10
N LEU A 57 6.34 0.85 -7.59
CA LEU A 57 5.58 0.99 -8.83
C LEU A 57 6.35 0.45 -10.04
N LYS A 58 7.66 0.72 -10.12
CA LYS A 58 8.58 0.13 -11.11
C LYS A 58 8.59 -1.40 -11.02
N HIS A 59 8.69 -1.92 -9.80
CA HIS A 59 8.67 -3.37 -9.56
C HIS A 59 7.37 -4.03 -10.03
N ILE A 60 6.23 -3.39 -9.81
CA ILE A 60 4.93 -3.88 -10.30
C ILE A 60 4.92 -3.80 -11.83
N PHE A 61 5.31 -2.65 -12.41
CA PHE A 61 5.35 -2.46 -13.86
C PHE A 61 6.21 -3.51 -14.58
N ASP A 62 7.43 -3.75 -14.10
CA ASP A 62 8.37 -4.68 -14.74
C ASP A 62 7.97 -6.16 -14.59
N LYS A 63 7.18 -6.51 -13.56
CA LYS A 63 6.85 -7.91 -13.25
C LYS A 63 5.44 -8.34 -13.65
N ARG A 64 4.54 -7.41 -13.95
CA ARG A 64 3.15 -7.74 -14.27
C ARG A 64 2.89 -7.64 -15.77
N PRO A 65 2.04 -8.51 -16.33
CA PRO A 65 1.53 -8.30 -17.68
C PRO A 65 0.90 -6.91 -17.82
N ALA A 66 1.00 -6.30 -19.00
CA ALA A 66 0.52 -4.93 -19.24
C ALA A 66 -0.96 -4.73 -18.86
N GLU A 67 -1.83 -5.67 -19.25
CA GLU A 67 -3.26 -5.64 -18.88
C GLU A 67 -3.46 -5.66 -17.36
N GLU A 68 -2.72 -6.52 -16.65
CA GLU A 68 -2.79 -6.63 -15.19
C GLU A 68 -2.30 -5.35 -14.52
N PHE A 69 -1.19 -4.79 -15.00
CA PHE A 69 -0.64 -3.53 -14.50
C PHE A 69 -1.64 -2.37 -14.67
N LEU A 70 -2.19 -2.21 -15.87
CA LEU A 70 -3.17 -1.16 -16.16
C LEU A 70 -4.44 -1.32 -15.32
N PHE A 71 -4.86 -2.54 -15.04
CA PHE A 71 -5.98 -2.75 -14.11
C PHE A 71 -5.60 -2.34 -12.68
N ILE A 72 -4.43 -2.77 -12.21
CA ILE A 72 -3.95 -2.45 -10.86
C ILE A 72 -3.84 -0.93 -10.67
N ILE A 73 -3.24 -0.19 -11.60
CA ILE A 73 -3.03 1.25 -11.42
C ILE A 73 -4.35 2.03 -11.30
N ASN A 74 -5.43 1.55 -11.93
CA ASN A 74 -6.75 2.14 -11.82
C ASN A 74 -7.45 1.83 -10.49
N HIS A 75 -7.25 0.63 -9.95
CA HIS A 75 -8.02 0.13 -8.80
C HIS A 75 -7.22 -0.04 -7.51
N LEU A 76 -5.91 0.26 -7.50
CA LEU A 76 -5.04 0.03 -6.35
C LEU A 76 -5.56 0.73 -5.08
N HIS A 77 -6.04 1.96 -5.23
CA HIS A 77 -6.62 2.71 -4.11
C HIS A 77 -7.84 1.99 -3.50
N GLU A 78 -8.67 1.32 -4.32
CA GLU A 78 -9.84 0.57 -3.84
C GLU A 78 -9.43 -0.72 -3.14
N ILE A 79 -8.42 -1.42 -3.67
CA ILE A 79 -7.87 -2.65 -3.06
C ILE A 79 -7.35 -2.36 -1.65
N VAL A 80 -6.63 -1.24 -1.48
CA VAL A 80 -6.05 -0.86 -0.19
C VAL A 80 -7.08 -0.24 0.75
N ARG A 81 -7.97 0.63 0.26
CA ARG A 81 -8.90 1.36 1.12
C ARG A 81 -10.10 0.54 1.54
N TYR A 82 -10.56 -0.37 0.68
CA TYR A 82 -11.76 -1.18 0.87
C TYR A 82 -11.48 -2.66 0.54
N PRO A 83 -10.54 -3.31 1.26
CA PRO A 83 -10.32 -4.75 1.09
C PRO A 83 -11.58 -5.53 1.49
N ASP A 84 -11.77 -6.70 0.91
CA ASP A 84 -12.78 -7.65 1.37
C ASP A 84 -12.24 -8.45 2.56
N ARG A 85 -10.95 -8.80 2.52
CA ARG A 85 -10.26 -9.56 3.57
C ARG A 85 -8.84 -9.06 3.79
N ILE A 86 -8.34 -9.19 5.01
CA ILE A 86 -6.96 -8.88 5.37
C ILE A 86 -6.37 -10.07 6.10
N TYR A 87 -5.18 -10.47 5.68
CA TYR A 87 -4.42 -11.57 6.26
C TYR A 87 -3.08 -11.09 6.78
N LEU A 88 -2.54 -11.78 7.79
CA LEU A 88 -1.14 -11.67 8.17
C LEU A 88 -0.29 -12.39 7.11
N ASN A 89 0.78 -11.73 6.65
CA ASN A 89 1.69 -12.37 5.73
C ASN A 89 2.53 -13.44 6.44
N LYS A 90 3.11 -14.36 5.66
CA LYS A 90 4.03 -15.37 6.19
C LYS A 90 5.35 -14.71 6.56
N GLU A 91 5.98 -15.16 7.65
CA GLU A 91 7.28 -14.63 8.14
C GLU A 91 8.39 -14.59 7.06
N ALA A 92 8.32 -15.47 6.05
CA ALA A 92 9.29 -15.54 4.95
C ALA A 92 9.05 -14.56 3.78
N LYS A 93 8.00 -13.71 3.80
CA LYS A 93 7.62 -12.83 2.67
C LYS A 93 7.64 -11.34 3.07
N ARG A 94 7.93 -10.47 2.10
CA ARG A 94 7.90 -9.01 2.28
C ARG A 94 6.47 -8.48 2.45
N GLY A 95 6.32 -7.51 3.33
CA GLY A 95 5.03 -6.95 3.76
C GLY A 95 4.44 -7.72 4.93
N TYR A 96 3.80 -6.99 5.83
CA TYR A 96 3.21 -7.49 7.07
C TYR A 96 1.74 -7.88 6.86
N PHE A 97 0.98 -7.09 6.08
CA PHE A 97 -0.44 -7.33 5.82
C PHE A 97 -0.71 -7.62 4.35
N CYS A 98 -1.56 -8.62 4.08
CA CYS A 98 -2.03 -8.96 2.73
C CYS A 98 -3.51 -8.61 2.60
N PHE A 99 -3.79 -7.53 1.88
CA PHE A 99 -5.12 -7.02 1.60
C PHE A 99 -5.64 -7.71 0.34
N ILE A 100 -6.81 -8.33 0.44
CA ILE A 100 -7.47 -9.03 -0.66
C ILE A 100 -8.74 -8.30 -1.04
N LYS A 101 -8.90 -8.03 -2.34
CA LYS A 101 -10.15 -7.52 -2.91
C LYS A 101 -10.51 -8.31 -4.16
N ARG A 102 -11.78 -8.73 -4.28
CA ARG A 102 -12.36 -9.28 -5.50
C ARG A 102 -12.98 -8.15 -6.32
N ILE A 103 -12.56 -8.03 -7.57
CA ILE A 103 -13.12 -7.09 -8.53
C ILE A 103 -13.48 -7.91 -9.77
N ASN A 104 -14.76 -7.88 -10.16
CA ASN A 104 -15.31 -8.69 -11.26
C ASN A 104 -14.92 -10.18 -11.14
N ASP A 105 -15.16 -10.76 -9.97
CA ASP A 105 -14.84 -12.16 -9.61
C ASP A 105 -13.36 -12.55 -9.63
N VAL A 106 -12.47 -11.59 -9.89
CA VAL A 106 -11.03 -11.79 -9.86
C VAL A 106 -10.45 -11.26 -8.55
N GLY A 107 -9.72 -12.11 -7.83
CA GLY A 107 -9.02 -11.73 -6.62
C GLY A 107 -7.71 -10.98 -6.92
N TYR A 108 -7.47 -9.89 -6.21
CA TYR A 108 -6.22 -9.15 -6.20
C TYR A 108 -5.66 -9.11 -4.78
N LEU A 109 -4.34 -9.28 -4.66
CA LEU A 109 -3.61 -9.18 -3.42
C LEU A 109 -2.71 -7.95 -3.46
N CYS A 110 -2.82 -7.10 -2.44
CA CYS A 110 -1.90 -6.02 -2.15
C CYS A 110 -1.18 -6.32 -0.82
N SER A 111 0.15 -6.38 -0.85
CA SER A 111 0.96 -6.55 0.35
C SER A 111 1.40 -5.18 0.85
N LEU A 112 1.19 -4.90 2.13
CA LEU A 112 1.59 -3.66 2.81
C LEU A 112 2.68 -3.94 3.83
N GLU A 113 3.67 -3.06 3.94
CA GLU A 113 4.74 -3.09 4.92
C GLU A 113 4.67 -1.88 5.86
N ILE A 114 4.98 -2.07 7.14
CA ILE A 114 5.22 -0.97 8.08
C ILE A 114 6.72 -0.70 8.09
N ILE A 115 7.11 0.52 7.75
CA ILE A 115 8.50 0.97 7.74
C ILE A 115 8.71 1.92 8.92
N LYS A 116 9.75 1.66 9.70
CA LYS A 116 10.24 2.57 10.74
C LYS A 116 11.18 3.57 10.08
N ILE A 117 10.79 4.84 10.14
CA ILE A 117 11.57 5.98 9.68
C ILE A 117 12.34 6.49 10.89
N PRO A 118 13.69 6.38 10.89
CA PRO A 118 14.49 6.97 11.95
C PRO A 118 14.32 8.49 11.92
N PRO A 119 14.49 9.17 13.06
CA PRO A 119 14.39 10.62 13.09
C PRO A 119 15.38 11.28 12.14
N ALA A 120 14.93 12.36 11.48
CA ALA A 120 15.83 13.11 10.63
C ALA A 120 16.82 13.86 11.52
N VAL A 121 18.10 13.50 11.43
CA VAL A 121 19.17 14.31 12.01
C VAL A 121 19.36 15.52 11.08
N CYS A 122 18.57 16.56 11.26
CA CYS A 122 18.76 17.83 10.57
C CYS A 122 19.72 18.70 11.38
N GLY A 123 20.94 18.89 10.86
CA GLY A 123 21.93 19.88 11.32
C GLY A 123 23.33 19.31 11.55
N GLU A 124 24.37 20.10 11.25
CA GLU A 124 25.71 19.84 11.81
C GLU A 124 25.60 19.81 13.34
N VAL A 125 26.21 18.79 13.95
CA VAL A 125 26.29 18.68 15.40
C VAL A 125 27.27 19.73 15.92
N VAL A 126 26.79 20.94 16.19
CA VAL A 126 27.56 21.94 16.96
C VAL A 126 27.02 21.92 18.38
N ALA A 127 27.80 21.37 19.31
CA ALA A 127 27.53 21.38 20.75
C ALA A 127 26.21 20.70 21.22
N GLY A 128 25.79 19.61 20.57
CA GLY A 128 25.01 18.55 21.23
C GLY A 128 23.55 18.85 21.59
N ILE A 129 22.91 19.88 21.03
CA ILE A 129 21.47 20.12 21.20
C ILE A 129 20.90 20.58 19.86
N SER A 130 20.08 19.74 19.20
CA SER A 130 19.27 20.20 18.08
C SER A 130 18.14 21.08 18.62
N GLU A 131 18.00 22.27 18.06
CA GLU A 131 17.06 23.33 18.47
C GLU A 131 15.58 22.92 18.33
N PHE A 132 15.33 21.82 17.62
CA PHE A 132 14.03 21.19 17.48
C PHE A 132 14.10 19.86 18.24
N GLY A 133 13.26 19.74 19.27
CA GLY A 133 13.26 18.61 20.19
C GLY A 133 13.22 17.25 19.48
N GLU A 134 13.65 16.20 20.19
CA GLU A 134 13.79 14.84 19.69
C GLU A 134 12.67 14.45 18.72
N GLU A 135 12.97 14.41 17.41
CA GLU A 135 12.08 13.72 16.49
C GLU A 135 12.06 12.26 16.97
N LYS A 136 10.87 11.77 17.29
CA LYS A 136 10.67 10.35 17.61
C LYS A 136 10.66 9.57 16.31
N GLU A 137 11.12 8.32 16.37
CA GLU A 137 10.91 7.34 15.28
C GLU A 137 9.44 7.38 14.84
N ARG A 138 9.22 7.41 13.52
CA ARG A 138 7.87 7.43 12.95
C ARG A 138 7.65 6.17 12.15
N GLU A 139 6.45 5.62 12.22
CA GLU A 139 6.05 4.48 11.39
C GLU A 139 5.24 4.97 10.20
N GLU A 140 5.43 4.31 9.06
CA GLU A 140 4.70 4.58 7.83
C GLU A 140 4.30 3.27 7.15
N ILE A 141 3.10 3.23 6.58
CA ILE A 141 2.62 2.09 5.81
C ILE A 141 2.95 2.31 4.34
N GLN A 142 3.61 1.34 3.71
CA GLN A 142 3.92 1.37 2.28
C GLN A 142 3.39 0.14 1.55
N VAL A 143 3.05 0.30 0.28
CA VAL A 143 2.75 -0.81 -0.62
C VAL A 143 4.06 -1.53 -0.95
N ALA A 144 4.14 -2.83 -0.65
CA ALA A 144 5.29 -3.68 -0.95
C ALA A 144 5.17 -4.35 -2.32
N THR A 145 3.97 -4.83 -2.69
CA THR A 145 3.68 -5.39 -4.02
C THR A 145 2.18 -5.56 -4.24
N VAL A 146 1.76 -5.70 -5.50
CA VAL A 146 0.37 -5.97 -5.89
C VAL A 146 0.37 -6.96 -7.05
N PHE A 147 -0.58 -7.89 -7.06
CA PHE A 147 -0.81 -8.80 -8.19
C PHE A 147 -2.18 -9.46 -8.15
N ARG A 148 -2.61 -9.97 -9.31
CA ARG A 148 -3.77 -10.84 -9.46
C ARG A 148 -3.50 -12.22 -8.85
N LEU A 149 -4.41 -12.67 -7.98
CA LEU A 149 -4.42 -14.06 -7.51
C LEU A 149 -4.91 -14.97 -8.64
N ARG A 150 -4.04 -15.91 -9.03
CA ARG A 150 -4.34 -16.93 -10.05
C ARG A 150 -4.78 -18.26 -9.45
N ASP A 151 -4.44 -18.49 -8.18
CA ASP A 151 -4.78 -19.69 -7.42
C ASP A 151 -5.28 -19.25 -6.04
N GLU A 152 -6.51 -19.65 -5.70
CA GLU A 152 -7.11 -19.35 -4.41
C GLU A 152 -6.35 -20.03 -3.25
N ASN A 153 -5.62 -21.12 -3.53
CA ASN A 153 -4.79 -21.79 -2.53
C ASN A 153 -3.56 -20.97 -2.14
N TYR A 154 -3.21 -19.90 -2.87
CA TYR A 154 -2.06 -19.05 -2.56
C TYR A 154 -2.11 -18.52 -1.13
N ILE A 155 -3.31 -18.20 -0.64
CA ILE A 155 -3.56 -17.65 0.70
C ILE A 155 -4.11 -18.67 1.70
N LYS A 156 -4.23 -19.96 1.33
CA LYS A 156 -4.88 -20.99 2.16
C LYS A 156 -4.30 -21.12 3.57
N ASN A 157 -3.00 -20.90 3.71
CA ASN A 157 -2.27 -21.02 4.98
C ASN A 157 -1.89 -19.65 5.56
N TYR A 158 -2.59 -18.58 5.18
CA TYR A 158 -2.39 -17.26 5.76
C TYR A 158 -3.38 -17.09 6.92
N THR A 159 -2.95 -16.40 7.98
CA THR A 159 -3.82 -16.11 9.12
C THR A 159 -4.77 -14.98 8.76
N LEU A 160 -6.07 -15.22 8.76
CA LEU A 160 -7.08 -14.18 8.56
C LEU A 160 -7.09 -13.25 9.77
N LEU A 161 -6.90 -11.95 9.53
CA LEU A 161 -6.95 -10.91 10.57
C LEU A 161 -8.31 -10.22 10.58
N TRP A 162 -8.87 -9.98 9.39
CA TRP A 162 -10.10 -9.23 9.24
C TRP A 162 -10.86 -9.63 7.97
N ASP A 163 -12.18 -9.69 8.06
CA ASP A 163 -13.08 -9.97 6.95
C ASP A 163 -14.28 -9.02 7.01
N TRP A 164 -14.60 -8.40 5.88
CA TRP A 164 -15.79 -7.56 5.74
C TRP A 164 -17.09 -8.39 5.72
N GLY A 165 -17.01 -9.70 5.47
CA GLY A 165 -18.13 -10.59 5.17
C GLY A 165 -18.59 -11.54 6.28
N ASN A 166 -19.37 -11.00 7.25
CA ASN A 166 -20.55 -11.63 7.84
C ASN A 166 -21.51 -10.54 8.36
N GLY A 167 -22.21 -9.86 7.44
CA GLY A 167 -23.47 -9.18 7.76
C GLY A 167 -23.50 -7.66 7.99
N ASN A 168 -22.55 -6.86 7.52
CA ASN A 168 -22.66 -5.39 7.62
C ASN A 168 -22.98 -4.73 6.25
N PRO A 169 -24.20 -4.22 6.02
CA PRO A 169 -24.68 -3.73 4.72
C PRO A 169 -24.13 -2.34 4.33
N HIS A 170 -23.16 -1.80 5.07
CA HIS A 170 -22.52 -0.51 4.76
C HIS A 170 -21.52 -0.61 3.60
N ARG A 171 -21.94 -1.16 2.44
CA ARG A 171 -21.62 -0.47 1.18
C ARG A 171 -22.54 0.75 1.15
N SER A 172 -22.29 1.74 1.99
CA SER A 172 -22.98 3.00 1.84
C SER A 172 -22.59 3.55 0.47
N ALA A 173 -23.56 3.53 -0.44
CA ALA A 173 -23.58 4.23 -1.71
C ALA A 173 -23.42 5.77 -1.56
N LEU A 174 -22.80 6.23 -0.47
CA LEU A 174 -22.60 7.62 -0.07
C LEU A 174 -21.14 8.08 -0.20
N ASP A 175 -20.21 7.20 -0.59
CA ASP A 175 -18.83 7.56 -0.96
C ASP A 175 -18.59 7.49 -2.48
N THR A 176 -19.65 7.69 -3.27
CA THR A 176 -19.55 7.99 -4.72
C THR A 176 -19.42 9.51 -4.84
N PRO A 177 -18.47 10.05 -5.64
CA PRO A 177 -18.09 11.47 -5.65
C PRO A 177 -19.23 12.46 -5.90
#